data_AF-A0A2T0W4M9-F1
#
_entry.id   AF-A0A2T0W4M9-F1
#
_cell.length_a   1.000
_cell.length_b   1.000
_cell.length_c   1.000
_cell.angle_alpha   90.00
_cell.angle_beta   90.00
_cell.angle_gamma   90.00
#
_symmetry.space_group_name_H-M   'P 1'
#
loop_
_entity.id
_entity.type
_entity.pdbx_description
1 polymer ?
#
loop_
_entity_poly.entity_id
_entity_poly.type
_entity_poly.pdbx_seq_one_letter_code
_entity_poly.pdbx_strand_id
1 'polypeptide(L)'
;MAVYNEGFAPSGDVSRTNNMMNFAGAGLSLALILGVSFWGYKLIMRDVSGIPVVRAMEGEMRVLPDNPGGAVASHTGLSVNEVAALGEVGGPEDRLVLAPTTSGLAQEDLDAQPVAEAGEMRATAAVADPSATLASADVPELATMEVDEILALADQIAAGADPIIDEETTTADTISAAVPGVSRSLRPIIRPASLRVVAASAPVPAAPAATNSDEVAVSTTNFAAGTNLVQLGAFPSPELAATQWALIEGRFDTLIDGKDRVIQVSDQSSGTWYRLRASGFADRAEARRFCAALEAEGADCIAVVVN
;
A
#
# COMPACT_ATOMS: atom_id res chain seq x y z
N MET A 1 -45.33 98.40 54.95
CA MET A 1 -43.87 98.38 54.75
C MET A 1 -43.49 96.98 54.32
N ALA A 2 -43.11 96.80 53.06
CA ALA A 2 -42.45 95.60 52.57
C ALA A 2 -41.32 96.09 51.67
N VAL A 3 -40.11 96.04 52.19
CA VAL A 3 -38.89 96.39 51.47
C VAL A 3 -38.47 95.13 50.71
N TYR A 4 -38.53 95.18 49.39
CA TYR A 4 -37.97 94.13 48.55
C TYR A 4 -36.47 94.39 48.42
N ASN A 5 -35.67 93.43 48.92
CA ASN A 5 -34.24 93.38 48.68
C ASN A 5 -34.01 92.83 47.28
N GLU A 6 -33.50 93.67 46.38
CA GLU A 6 -32.91 93.23 45.13
C GLU A 6 -31.55 92.58 45.45
N GLY A 7 -31.53 91.25 45.47
CA GLY A 7 -30.31 90.46 45.58
C GLY A 7 -29.50 90.56 44.29
N PHE A 8 -28.30 91.12 44.39
CA PHE A 8 -27.27 91.14 43.35
C PHE A 8 -27.13 89.77 42.66
N ALA A 9 -27.40 89.72 41.35
CA ALA A 9 -27.05 88.58 40.51
C ALA A 9 -25.55 88.67 40.15
N PRO A 10 -24.71 87.68 40.49
CA PRO A 10 -23.34 87.64 39.97
C PRO A 10 -23.39 87.19 38.51
N SER A 11 -23.29 88.15 37.60
CA SER A 11 -23.08 87.95 36.17
C SER A 11 -21.59 87.98 35.86
N GLY A 12 -21.01 86.89 35.33
CA GLY A 12 -19.67 86.95 34.76
C GLY A 12 -18.96 85.63 34.42
N ASP A 13 -18.79 84.72 35.37
CA ASP A 13 -17.74 83.68 35.24
C ASP A 13 -18.22 82.26 34.89
N VAL A 14 -19.52 81.98 35.03
CA VAL A 14 -20.06 80.62 34.83
C VAL A 14 -20.02 80.21 33.35
N SER A 15 -20.18 81.16 32.42
CA SER A 15 -20.24 80.87 30.98
C SER A 15 -18.87 80.49 30.38
N ARG A 16 -17.77 81.13 30.81
CA ARG A 16 -16.42 80.79 30.33
C ARG A 16 -15.96 79.44 30.85
N THR A 17 -16.27 79.15 32.12
CA THR A 17 -15.92 77.87 32.76
C THR A 17 -16.69 76.70 32.14
N ASN A 18 -18.00 76.88 31.85
CA ASN A 18 -18.79 75.86 31.14
C ASN A 18 -18.30 75.62 29.72
N ASN A 19 -17.96 76.67 28.97
CA ASN A 19 -17.45 76.50 27.61
C ASN A 19 -16.11 75.75 27.61
N MET A 20 -15.21 76.04 28.55
CA MET A 20 -13.93 75.34 28.64
C MET A 20 -14.11 73.85 28.99
N MET A 21 -15.05 73.53 29.88
CA MET A 21 -15.38 72.13 30.21
C MET A 21 -15.97 71.39 29.00
N ASN A 22 -16.83 72.04 28.21
CA ASN A 22 -17.41 71.46 27.00
C ASN A 22 -16.34 71.21 25.92
N PHE A 23 -15.41 72.14 25.71
CA PHE A 23 -14.29 71.93 24.77
C PHE A 23 -13.32 70.84 25.24
N ALA A 24 -13.06 70.74 26.55
CA ALA A 24 -12.27 69.65 27.11
C ALA A 24 -12.95 68.28 26.90
N GLY A 25 -14.26 68.21 27.14
CA GLY A 25 -15.06 67.01 26.89
C GLY A 25 -15.10 66.62 25.41
N ALA A 26 -15.28 67.59 24.51
CA ALA A 26 -15.27 67.36 23.07
C ALA A 26 -13.90 66.85 22.58
N GLY A 27 -12.80 67.42 23.08
CA GLY A 27 -11.45 66.96 22.77
C GLY A 27 -11.21 65.52 23.23
N LEU A 28 -11.64 65.18 24.44
CA LEU A 28 -11.53 63.82 24.97
C LEU A 28 -12.36 62.82 24.14
N SER A 29 -13.59 63.17 23.77
CA SER A 29 -14.45 62.32 22.94
C SER A 29 -13.85 62.08 21.56
N LEU A 30 -13.29 63.12 20.93
CA LEU A 30 -12.65 63.00 19.62
C LEU A 30 -11.40 62.10 19.69
N ALA A 31 -10.58 62.27 20.73
CA ALA A 31 -9.40 61.43 20.96
C ALA A 31 -9.78 59.95 21.16
N LEU A 32 -10.87 59.68 21.88
CA LEU A 32 -11.38 58.31 22.09
C LEU A 32 -11.82 57.67 20.77
N ILE A 33 -12.58 58.38 19.94
CA ILE A 33 -13.03 57.89 18.64
C ILE A 33 -11.85 57.59 17.71
N LEU A 34 -10.88 58.50 17.64
CA LEU A 34 -9.67 58.30 16.83
C LEU A 34 -8.82 57.13 17.35
N GLY A 35 -8.68 57.01 18.67
CA GLY A 35 -7.95 55.92 19.31
C GLY A 35 -8.57 54.56 19.02
N VAL A 36 -9.89 54.42 19.18
CA VAL A 36 -10.61 53.17 18.88
C VAL A 36 -10.56 52.86 17.38
N SER A 37 -10.73 53.85 16.52
CA SER A 37 -10.66 53.67 15.06
C SER A 37 -9.27 53.20 14.62
N PHE A 38 -8.19 53.81 15.16
CA PHE A 38 -6.82 53.41 14.88
C PHE A 38 -6.50 52.02 15.44
N TRP A 39 -6.96 51.72 16.66
CA TRP A 39 -6.77 50.41 17.28
C TRP A 39 -7.50 49.30 16.48
N GLY A 40 -8.74 49.54 16.08
CA GLY A 40 -9.51 48.63 15.22
C GLY A 40 -8.86 48.42 13.86
N TYR A 41 -8.40 49.50 13.21
CA TYR A 41 -7.64 49.41 11.96
C TYR A 41 -6.39 48.55 12.10
N LYS A 42 -5.63 48.75 13.19
CA LYS A 42 -4.42 47.96 13.47
C LYS A 42 -4.75 46.49 13.74
N LEU A 43 -5.87 46.19 14.39
CA LEU A 43 -6.30 44.82 14.69
C LEU A 43 -6.68 44.08 13.40
N ILE A 44 -7.45 44.72 12.51
CA ILE A 44 -7.80 44.18 11.19
C ILE A 44 -6.55 43.92 10.34
N MET A 45 -5.60 44.86 10.30
CA MET A 45 -4.36 44.68 9.53
C MET A 45 -3.43 43.62 10.13
N ARG A 46 -3.43 43.45 11.46
CA ARG A 46 -2.61 42.44 12.14
C ARG A 46 -3.12 41.03 11.88
N ASP A 47 -4.43 40.82 11.90
CA ASP A 47 -5.04 39.49 11.75
C ASP A 47 -4.96 38.95 10.30
N VAL A 48 -4.62 39.80 9.32
CA VAL A 48 -4.34 39.40 7.93
C VAL A 48 -2.84 39.06 7.71
N SER A 49 -1.96 39.48 8.61
CA SER A 49 -0.50 39.38 8.44
C SER A 49 0.14 38.15 9.07
N GLY A 50 -0.59 37.40 9.90
CA GLY A 50 -0.02 36.34 10.73
C GLY A 50 -0.66 34.99 10.47
N ILE A 51 -0.11 34.20 9.56
CA ILE A 51 -0.38 32.76 9.51
C ILE A 51 0.06 32.21 10.88
N PRO A 52 -0.83 31.58 11.69
CA PRO A 52 -0.44 30.98 12.94
C PRO A 52 0.46 29.77 12.65
N VAL A 53 1.77 29.97 12.65
CA VAL A 53 2.73 28.87 12.49
C VAL A 53 2.79 28.10 13.81
N VAL A 54 1.97 27.06 13.92
CA VAL A 54 2.18 26.00 14.90
C VAL A 54 3.46 25.29 14.49
N ARG A 55 4.57 25.61 15.17
CA ARG A 55 5.82 24.88 14.97
C ARG A 55 5.60 23.44 15.42
N ALA A 56 5.88 22.49 14.52
CA ALA A 56 5.93 21.09 14.90
C ALA A 56 6.95 20.92 16.03
N MET A 57 6.64 20.06 17.00
CA MET A 57 7.61 19.69 18.02
C MET A 57 8.79 19.03 17.31
N GLU A 58 9.98 19.63 17.43
CA GLU A 58 11.22 19.06 16.90
C GLU A 58 11.56 17.81 17.71
N GLY A 59 11.51 16.66 17.05
CA GLY A 59 11.83 15.37 17.64
C GLY A 59 11.60 14.26 16.62
N GLU A 60 12.52 13.30 16.59
CA GLU A 60 12.37 12.09 15.78
C GLU A 60 11.07 11.40 16.19
N MET A 61 10.11 11.28 15.27
CA MET A 61 8.77 10.74 15.57
C MET A 61 8.85 9.28 16.07
N ARG A 62 9.94 8.58 15.73
CA ARG A 62 10.32 7.26 16.20
C ARG A 62 11.84 7.18 16.32
N VAL A 63 12.35 6.88 17.51
CA VAL A 63 13.76 6.55 17.71
C VAL A 63 13.87 5.03 17.78
N LEU A 64 14.70 4.45 16.91
CA LEU A 64 15.01 3.03 16.99
C LEU A 64 15.77 2.78 18.31
N PRO A 65 15.38 1.78 19.12
CA PRO A 65 16.14 1.44 20.33
C PRO A 65 17.59 1.10 19.98
N ASP A 66 18.55 1.58 20.77
CA ASP A 66 19.99 1.31 20.58
C ASP A 66 20.31 -0.19 20.56
N ASN A 67 19.45 -1.00 21.19
CA ASN A 67 19.45 -2.43 21.06
C ASN A 67 18.04 -2.91 20.66
N PRO A 68 17.80 -3.25 19.39
CA PRO A 68 16.48 -3.67 18.91
C PRO A 68 15.99 -4.98 19.54
N GLY A 69 16.84 -5.67 20.31
CA GLY A 69 16.54 -7.01 20.83
C GLY A 69 16.41 -8.04 19.71
N GLY A 70 16.45 -9.31 20.09
CA GLY A 70 16.43 -10.44 19.15
C GLY A 70 17.82 -11.04 18.92
N ALA A 71 17.83 -12.32 18.57
CA ALA A 71 19.05 -13.01 18.18
C ALA A 71 19.41 -12.57 16.74
N VAL A 72 20.61 -12.02 16.56
CA VAL A 72 21.14 -11.76 15.23
C VAL A 72 21.47 -13.12 14.61
N ALA A 73 20.69 -13.52 13.60
CA ALA A 73 20.97 -14.75 12.87
C ALA A 73 22.18 -14.51 11.96
N SER A 74 23.36 -14.94 12.40
CA SER A 74 24.57 -14.90 11.58
C SER A 74 24.41 -15.88 10.40
N HIS A 75 24.27 -15.33 9.19
CA HIS A 75 24.31 -16.06 7.92
C HIS A 75 23.19 -17.10 7.66
N THR A 76 22.13 -17.14 8.47
CA THR A 76 20.97 -18.01 8.21
C THR A 76 20.02 -17.33 7.21
N GLY A 77 19.75 -17.98 6.07
CA GLY A 77 18.79 -17.48 5.07
C GLY A 77 19.35 -16.50 4.03
N LEU A 78 20.68 -16.35 3.91
CA LEU A 78 21.31 -15.54 2.84
C LEU A 78 20.96 -16.06 1.44
N SER A 79 20.91 -17.39 1.27
CA SER A 79 20.55 -18.06 0.01
C SER A 79 19.16 -17.66 -0.50
N VAL A 80 18.22 -17.33 0.41
CA VAL A 80 16.87 -16.87 0.03
C VAL A 80 16.90 -15.46 -0.55
N ASN A 81 17.80 -14.60 -0.04
CA ASN A 81 17.96 -13.24 -0.54
C ASN A 81 18.76 -13.21 -1.86
N GLU A 82 19.71 -14.13 -2.04
CA GLU A 82 20.48 -14.26 -3.29
C GLU A 82 19.58 -14.61 -4.49
N VAL A 83 18.55 -15.43 -4.29
CA VAL A 83 17.55 -15.73 -5.34
C VAL A 83 16.84 -14.46 -5.80
N ALA A 84 16.50 -13.55 -4.88
CA ALA A 84 15.84 -12.28 -5.22
C ALA A 84 16.81 -11.23 -5.80
N ALA A 85 18.09 -11.27 -5.41
CA ALA A 85 19.09 -10.28 -5.79
C ALA A 85 19.84 -10.61 -7.09
N LEU A 86 20.19 -11.88 -7.29
CA LEU A 86 21.03 -12.36 -8.40
C LEU A 86 20.28 -13.26 -9.38
N GLY A 87 19.08 -13.73 -9.02
CA GLY A 87 18.26 -14.59 -9.88
C GLY A 87 18.80 -16.02 -10.01
N GLU A 88 19.86 -16.35 -9.27
CA GLU A 88 20.45 -17.68 -9.20
C GLU A 88 20.18 -18.31 -7.82
N VAL A 89 20.04 -19.63 -7.79
CA VAL A 89 19.93 -20.38 -6.53
C VAL A 89 21.32 -20.41 -5.90
N GLY A 90 21.49 -19.72 -4.77
CA GLY A 90 22.71 -19.80 -3.97
C GLY A 90 23.03 -21.25 -3.59
N GLY A 91 24.32 -21.59 -3.53
CA GLY A 91 24.78 -22.93 -3.17
C GLY A 91 24.31 -23.37 -1.76
N PRO A 92 24.31 -24.67 -1.46
CA PRO A 92 23.97 -25.16 -0.12
C PRO A 92 24.92 -24.56 0.91
N GLU A 93 24.40 -24.29 2.10
CA GLU A 93 25.17 -23.71 3.19
C GLU A 93 26.38 -24.58 3.57
N ASP A 94 27.50 -23.93 3.93
CA ASP A 94 28.74 -24.60 4.36
C ASP A 94 28.56 -25.50 5.60
N ARG A 95 27.46 -25.34 6.33
CA ARG A 95 27.17 -26.12 7.54
C ARG A 95 25.69 -26.48 7.66
N LEU A 96 25.34 -27.65 7.12
CA LEU A 96 24.07 -28.32 7.39
C LEU A 96 24.16 -29.10 8.72
N VAL A 97 23.51 -28.60 9.77
CA VAL A 97 23.34 -29.36 11.02
C VAL A 97 22.06 -30.18 10.90
N LEU A 98 22.20 -31.48 10.65
CA LEU A 98 21.09 -32.41 10.74
C LEU A 98 20.58 -32.46 12.18
N ALA A 99 19.27 -32.74 12.32
CA ALA A 99 18.56 -32.69 13.59
C ALA A 99 19.36 -33.34 14.73
N PRO A 100 19.31 -32.78 15.95
CA PRO A 100 19.93 -33.39 17.11
C PRO A 100 19.49 -34.84 17.20
N THR A 101 20.43 -35.76 17.41
CA THR A 101 20.08 -37.18 17.63
C THR A 101 19.10 -37.23 18.79
N THR A 102 17.88 -37.73 18.55
CA THR A 102 16.92 -37.90 19.64
C THR A 102 17.52 -38.88 20.63
N SER A 103 17.34 -38.61 21.93
CA SER A 103 17.50 -39.67 22.92
C SER A 103 16.61 -40.82 22.49
N GLY A 104 17.18 -42.02 22.33
CA GLY A 104 16.43 -43.20 21.89
C GLY A 104 15.23 -43.49 22.79
N LEU A 105 14.37 -44.40 22.35
CA LEU A 105 13.19 -44.82 23.13
C LEU A 105 13.62 -45.40 24.48
N ALA A 106 12.83 -45.13 25.52
CA ALA A 106 13.07 -45.73 26.83
C ALA A 106 12.81 -47.25 26.76
N GLN A 107 13.44 -48.03 27.65
CA GLN A 107 13.25 -49.49 27.68
C GLN A 107 11.77 -49.87 27.82
N GLU A 108 11.02 -49.08 28.57
CA GLU A 108 9.57 -49.16 28.78
C GLU A 108 8.79 -49.13 27.45
N ASP A 109 9.20 -48.26 26.52
CA ASP A 109 8.56 -48.08 25.21
C ASP A 109 8.89 -49.21 24.24
N LEU A 110 10.07 -49.83 24.40
CA LEU A 110 10.46 -51.02 23.65
C LEU A 110 9.69 -52.27 24.14
N ASP A 111 9.44 -52.34 25.44
CA ASP A 111 8.73 -53.44 26.07
C ASP A 111 7.21 -53.37 25.83
N ALA A 112 6.67 -52.19 25.50
CA ALA A 112 5.27 -51.97 25.13
C ALA A 112 4.93 -52.42 23.69
N GLN A 113 5.87 -53.02 22.95
CA GLN A 113 5.55 -53.57 21.64
C GLN A 113 4.54 -54.71 21.75
N PRO A 114 3.50 -54.74 20.90
CA PRO A 114 2.50 -55.78 20.93
C PRO A 114 3.17 -57.14 20.72
N VAL A 115 3.13 -57.95 21.77
CA VAL A 115 3.47 -59.37 21.71
C VAL A 115 2.31 -60.03 20.99
N ALA A 116 2.58 -60.71 19.88
CA ALA A 116 1.56 -61.48 19.17
C ALA A 116 0.98 -62.52 20.14
N GLU A 117 -0.34 -62.51 20.33
CA GLU A 117 -1.04 -63.50 21.15
C GLU A 117 -0.88 -64.91 20.55
N ALA A 118 -0.93 -65.93 21.40
CA ALA A 118 -0.63 -67.31 21.03
C ALA A 118 -1.58 -67.83 19.92
N GLY A 119 -1.10 -67.78 18.67
CA GLY A 119 -1.84 -68.24 17.48
C GLY A 119 -1.50 -67.48 16.21
N GLU A 120 -0.91 -66.29 16.30
CA GLU A 120 -0.47 -65.53 15.13
C GLU A 120 0.99 -65.85 14.76
N MET A 121 1.23 -66.25 13.51
CA MET A 121 2.59 -66.31 12.96
C MET A 121 3.15 -64.89 12.83
N ARG A 122 3.99 -64.50 13.79
CA ARG A 122 4.87 -63.35 13.62
C ARG A 122 5.86 -63.67 12.51
N ALA A 123 5.88 -62.88 11.44
CA ALA A 123 7.04 -62.86 10.55
C ALA A 123 8.23 -62.44 11.42
N THR A 124 9.13 -63.38 11.71
CA THR A 124 10.42 -63.05 12.27
C THR A 124 11.13 -62.21 11.21
N ALA A 125 11.06 -60.89 11.34
CA ALA A 125 12.06 -60.04 10.73
C ALA A 125 13.38 -60.55 11.28
N ALA A 126 14.15 -61.22 10.42
CA ALA A 126 15.50 -61.61 10.74
C ALA A 126 16.17 -60.36 11.31
N VAL A 127 16.63 -60.44 12.54
CA VAL A 127 17.55 -59.46 13.10
C VAL A 127 18.74 -59.52 12.15
N ALA A 128 18.78 -58.58 11.21
CA ALA A 128 19.98 -58.33 10.43
C ALA A 128 21.00 -57.87 11.47
N ASP A 129 21.90 -58.79 11.80
CA ASP A 129 23.11 -58.49 12.52
C ASP A 129 23.75 -57.28 11.84
N PRO A 130 23.92 -56.12 12.52
CA PRO A 130 24.59 -54.97 11.92
C PRO A 130 26.07 -55.25 11.65
N SER A 131 26.57 -56.44 12.03
CA SER A 131 27.88 -56.99 11.64
C SER A 131 27.81 -57.98 10.48
N ALA A 132 26.69 -58.09 9.78
CA ALA A 132 26.70 -58.56 8.40
C ALA A 132 27.51 -57.52 7.61
N THR A 133 28.82 -57.75 7.58
CA THR A 133 29.73 -57.29 6.54
C THR A 133 28.89 -57.17 5.29
N LEU A 134 28.78 -55.96 4.75
CA LEU A 134 28.40 -55.76 3.36
C LEU A 134 29.41 -56.62 2.59
N ALA A 135 29.08 -57.90 2.41
CA ALA A 135 29.69 -58.74 1.42
C ALA A 135 29.38 -57.94 0.18
N SER A 136 30.43 -57.30 -0.34
CA SER A 136 30.43 -56.50 -1.53
C SER A 136 29.49 -57.19 -2.51
N ALA A 137 28.26 -56.68 -2.62
CA ALA A 137 27.65 -56.70 -3.90
C ALA A 137 28.67 -55.91 -4.71
N ASP A 138 29.41 -56.62 -5.57
CA ASP A 138 30.07 -56.00 -6.70
C ASP A 138 28.96 -55.22 -7.39
N VAL A 139 28.79 -53.97 -6.98
CA VAL A 139 28.14 -52.95 -7.77
C VAL A 139 29.21 -52.68 -8.81
N PRO A 140 29.07 -53.18 -10.06
CA PRO A 140 30.00 -52.78 -11.09
C PRO A 140 29.97 -51.25 -11.12
N GLU A 141 31.16 -50.66 -11.08
CA GLU A 141 31.36 -49.23 -11.11
C GLU A 141 30.57 -48.64 -12.29
N LEU A 142 29.45 -47.98 -11.99
CA LEU A 142 28.52 -47.39 -12.97
C LEU A 142 29.18 -46.33 -13.88
N ALA A 143 30.47 -46.04 -13.68
CA ALA A 143 31.24 -45.11 -14.49
C ALA A 143 31.82 -45.72 -15.78
N THR A 144 31.73 -47.03 -16.01
CA THR A 144 32.28 -47.67 -17.23
C THR A 144 31.29 -48.51 -18.04
N MET A 145 30.00 -48.51 -17.70
CA MET A 145 29.00 -49.26 -18.47
C MET A 145 28.66 -48.52 -19.76
N GLU A 146 28.72 -49.20 -20.91
CA GLU A 146 28.23 -48.63 -22.15
C GLU A 146 26.70 -48.50 -22.11
N VAL A 147 26.15 -47.49 -22.79
CA VAL A 147 24.72 -47.14 -22.77
C VAL A 147 23.84 -48.35 -23.14
N ASP A 148 24.35 -49.26 -23.98
CA ASP A 148 23.66 -50.48 -24.38
C ASP A 148 23.50 -51.50 -23.24
N GLU A 149 24.46 -51.58 -22.29
CA GLU A 149 24.34 -52.46 -21.13
C GLU A 149 23.33 -51.94 -20.11
N ILE A 150 23.22 -50.61 -19.98
CA ILE A 150 22.23 -49.96 -19.13
C ILE A 150 20.82 -50.17 -19.68
N LEU A 151 20.66 -50.10 -21.01
CA LEU A 151 19.39 -50.41 -21.69
C LEU A 151 19.01 -51.88 -21.55
N ALA A 152 19.97 -52.80 -21.70
CA ALA A 152 19.71 -54.23 -21.51
C ALA A 152 19.29 -54.56 -20.06
N LEU A 153 19.88 -53.89 -19.07
CA LEU A 153 19.50 -54.04 -17.67
C LEU A 153 18.13 -53.43 -17.37
N ALA A 154 17.82 -52.28 -17.97
CA ALA A 154 16.50 -51.65 -17.85
C ALA A 154 15.39 -52.53 -18.45
N ASP A 155 15.62 -53.15 -19.61
CA ASP A 155 14.69 -54.10 -20.23
C ASP A 155 14.54 -55.37 -19.39
N GLN A 156 15.61 -55.86 -18.77
CA GLN A 156 15.55 -57.03 -17.87
C GLN A 156 14.72 -56.75 -16.61
N ILE A 157 14.80 -55.53 -16.06
CA ILE A 157 13.98 -55.10 -14.92
C ILE A 157 12.52 -54.92 -15.36
N ALA A 158 12.28 -54.33 -16.54
CA ALA A 158 10.94 -54.12 -17.08
C ALA A 158 10.24 -55.44 -17.47
N ALA A 159 10.98 -56.47 -17.90
CA ALA A 159 10.44 -57.76 -18.30
C ALA A 159 9.81 -58.56 -17.13
N GLY A 160 10.13 -58.22 -15.88
CA GLY A 160 9.55 -58.82 -14.68
C GLY A 160 8.39 -58.03 -14.07
N ALA A 161 8.04 -56.89 -14.64
CA ALA A 161 6.95 -56.04 -14.16
C ALA A 161 5.70 -56.25 -15.03
N ASP A 162 4.61 -56.75 -14.45
CA ASP A 162 3.31 -56.66 -15.11
C ASP A 162 2.96 -55.18 -15.31
N PRO A 163 2.62 -54.74 -16.54
CA PRO A 163 2.18 -53.37 -16.75
C PRO A 163 0.89 -53.17 -15.95
N ILE A 164 0.86 -52.15 -15.10
CA ILE A 164 -0.35 -51.75 -14.38
C ILE A 164 -1.32 -51.19 -15.43
N ILE A 165 -2.08 -52.08 -16.06
CA ILE A 165 -3.24 -51.76 -16.88
C ILE A 165 -4.45 -52.22 -16.09
N ASP A 166 -4.62 -51.63 -14.92
CA ASP A 166 -5.90 -51.62 -14.24
C ASP A 166 -6.08 -50.20 -13.69
N GLU A 167 -6.88 -49.41 -14.41
CA GLU A 167 -7.64 -48.33 -13.80
C GLU A 167 -8.67 -48.93 -12.86
N GLU A 168 -8.21 -49.55 -11.77
CA GLU A 168 -9.04 -49.67 -10.59
C GLU A 168 -9.08 -48.29 -9.95
N THR A 169 -10.05 -47.52 -10.42
CA THR A 169 -10.65 -46.43 -9.66
C THR A 169 -11.10 -47.03 -8.34
N THR A 170 -10.21 -47.02 -7.34
CA THR A 170 -10.60 -47.17 -5.95
C THR A 170 -11.54 -46.01 -5.68
N THR A 171 -12.84 -46.29 -5.77
CA THR A 171 -13.88 -45.38 -5.34
C THR A 171 -13.69 -45.20 -3.85
N ALA A 172 -12.88 -44.20 -3.49
CA ALA A 172 -12.86 -43.66 -2.14
C ALA A 172 -14.32 -43.44 -1.75
N ASP A 173 -14.72 -44.00 -0.62
CA ASP A 173 -16.08 -43.94 -0.09
C ASP A 173 -16.43 -42.47 0.13
N THR A 174 -17.07 -41.88 -0.88
CA THR A 174 -17.34 -40.45 -0.92
C THR A 174 -18.59 -40.21 -0.09
N ILE A 175 -18.38 -39.64 1.09
CA ILE A 175 -19.46 -39.28 2.00
C ILE A 175 -20.46 -38.37 1.25
N SER A 176 -21.70 -38.83 1.14
CA SER A 176 -22.76 -38.14 0.40
C SER A 176 -22.95 -36.71 0.89
N ALA A 177 -23.07 -35.76 -0.04
CA ALA A 177 -23.29 -34.32 0.23
C ALA A 177 -24.60 -34.03 0.99
N ALA A 178 -25.48 -35.02 1.13
CA ALA A 178 -26.71 -34.97 1.92
C ALA A 178 -26.46 -35.02 3.44
N VAL A 179 -25.25 -35.38 3.90
CA VAL A 179 -24.90 -35.36 5.32
C VAL A 179 -24.77 -33.89 5.80
N PRO A 180 -25.50 -33.47 6.85
CA PRO A 180 -25.44 -32.10 7.34
C PRO A 180 -24.03 -31.73 7.83
N GLY A 181 -23.43 -30.66 7.29
CA GLY A 181 -22.15 -30.09 7.75
C GLY A 181 -20.93 -30.34 6.86
N VAL A 182 -20.97 -31.32 5.94
CA VAL A 182 -19.88 -31.56 4.97
C VAL A 182 -20.01 -30.72 3.69
N SER A 183 -21.21 -30.27 3.36
CA SER A 183 -21.51 -29.51 2.12
C SER A 183 -21.22 -28.00 2.22
N ARG A 184 -20.88 -27.48 3.40
CA ARG A 184 -20.61 -26.05 3.60
C ARG A 184 -19.38 -25.80 4.48
N SER A 185 -18.24 -25.56 3.84
CA SER A 185 -17.02 -25.11 4.49
C SER A 185 -17.24 -23.78 5.23
N LEU A 186 -16.83 -23.70 6.50
CA LEU A 186 -16.74 -22.44 7.26
C LEU A 186 -15.50 -21.60 6.88
N ARG A 187 -14.60 -22.15 6.06
CA ARG A 187 -13.46 -21.42 5.52
C ARG A 187 -13.94 -20.51 4.37
N PRO A 188 -13.54 -19.23 4.35
CA PRO A 188 -13.80 -18.35 3.22
C PRO A 188 -13.21 -18.94 1.93
N ILE A 189 -14.04 -19.07 0.90
CA ILE A 189 -13.60 -19.56 -0.40
C ILE A 189 -12.86 -18.41 -1.09
N ILE A 190 -11.57 -18.61 -1.39
CA ILE A 190 -10.78 -17.64 -2.16
C ILE A 190 -11.31 -17.68 -3.60
N ARG A 191 -11.93 -16.57 -4.02
CA ARG A 191 -12.38 -16.18 -5.38
C ARG A 191 -13.05 -17.31 -6.21
N PRO A 192 -14.37 -17.23 -6.49
CA PRO A 192 -15.06 -18.25 -7.28
C PRO A 192 -14.45 -18.40 -8.68
N ALA A 193 -14.14 -19.65 -9.06
CA ALA A 193 -13.65 -20.02 -10.40
C ALA A 193 -14.65 -19.69 -11.54
N SER A 194 -15.88 -19.31 -11.21
CA SER A 194 -16.92 -18.90 -12.16
C SER A 194 -16.89 -17.41 -12.54
N LEU A 195 -15.95 -16.62 -12.00
CA LEU A 195 -15.64 -15.32 -12.59
C LEU A 195 -14.80 -15.54 -13.86
N ARG A 196 -15.47 -15.96 -14.95
CA ARG A 196 -14.95 -15.76 -16.30
C ARG A 196 -14.81 -14.26 -16.50
N VAL A 197 -13.57 -13.77 -16.51
CA VAL A 197 -13.25 -12.55 -17.23
C VAL A 197 -13.65 -12.81 -18.67
N VAL A 198 -14.66 -12.10 -19.17
CA VAL A 198 -15.00 -12.10 -20.59
C VAL A 198 -13.80 -11.47 -21.31
N ALA A 199 -12.86 -12.32 -21.73
CA ALA A 199 -11.96 -11.97 -22.81
C ALA A 199 -12.84 -11.82 -24.06
N ALA A 200 -13.17 -10.57 -24.42
CA ALA A 200 -13.76 -10.27 -25.70
C ALA A 200 -12.73 -10.56 -26.79
N SER A 201 -12.78 -11.75 -27.37
CA SER A 201 -12.13 -12.06 -28.63
C SER A 201 -12.99 -13.04 -29.41
N ALA A 202 -13.84 -12.48 -30.26
CA ALA A 202 -14.31 -13.07 -31.50
C ALA A 202 -14.70 -11.92 -32.45
N PRO A 203 -14.33 -11.97 -33.75
CA PRO A 203 -14.57 -10.88 -34.68
C PRO A 203 -16.03 -10.89 -35.13
N VAL A 204 -16.73 -9.78 -34.93
CA VAL A 204 -18.07 -9.54 -35.49
C VAL A 204 -17.88 -8.90 -36.88
N PRO A 205 -18.58 -9.35 -37.94
CA PRO A 205 -18.48 -8.73 -39.26
C PRO A 205 -18.99 -7.28 -39.22
N ALA A 206 -18.22 -6.41 -39.87
CA ALA A 206 -18.40 -4.96 -39.87
C ALA A 206 -19.76 -4.54 -40.44
N ALA A 207 -20.60 -3.96 -39.57
CA ALA A 207 -21.56 -2.94 -39.96
C ALA A 207 -20.86 -1.57 -39.87
N PRO A 208 -21.17 -0.59 -40.73
CA PRO A 208 -20.46 0.68 -40.74
C PRO A 208 -20.83 1.49 -39.49
N ALA A 209 -19.98 1.40 -38.47
CA ALA A 209 -20.05 2.27 -37.30
C ALA A 209 -19.64 3.67 -37.73
N ALA A 210 -20.52 4.64 -37.46
CA ALA A 210 -20.18 6.04 -37.48
C ALA A 210 -18.99 6.28 -36.55
N THR A 211 -17.97 6.93 -37.08
CA THR A 211 -16.76 7.38 -36.39
C THR A 211 -17.14 8.41 -35.33
N ASN A 212 -17.32 7.98 -34.09
CA ASN A 212 -17.02 8.83 -32.93
C ASN A 212 -15.66 8.39 -32.42
N SER A 213 -14.63 9.00 -33.02
CA SER A 213 -13.27 8.97 -32.51
C SER A 213 -13.20 9.84 -31.27
N ASP A 214 -13.59 9.32 -30.12
CA ASP A 214 -13.17 9.84 -28.82
C ASP A 214 -12.23 8.82 -28.17
N GLU A 215 -11.17 8.45 -28.90
CA GLU A 215 -10.03 7.79 -28.28
C GLU A 215 -9.39 8.81 -27.32
N VAL A 216 -9.43 8.52 -26.02
CA VAL A 216 -8.87 9.40 -25.00
C VAL A 216 -7.37 9.49 -25.21
N ALA A 217 -6.93 10.62 -25.75
CA ALA A 217 -5.52 10.86 -26.05
C ALA A 217 -4.68 10.81 -24.76
N VAL A 218 -3.83 9.78 -24.67
CA VAL A 218 -2.78 9.69 -23.68
C VAL A 218 -1.62 10.57 -24.13
N SER A 219 -1.18 11.47 -23.27
CA SER A 219 -0.12 12.43 -23.58
C SER A 219 1.25 11.76 -23.55
N THR A 220 1.95 11.76 -24.69
CA THR A 220 3.36 11.38 -24.79
C THR A 220 4.31 12.57 -24.65
N THR A 221 3.77 13.75 -24.32
CA THR A 221 4.53 14.99 -24.13
C THR A 221 5.55 14.82 -23.02
N ASN A 222 6.82 15.00 -23.38
CA ASN A 222 7.91 15.07 -22.42
C ASN A 222 8.07 16.53 -21.97
N PHE A 223 7.99 16.77 -20.66
CA PHE A 223 8.14 18.11 -20.08
C PHE A 223 9.60 18.37 -19.76
N ALA A 224 10.06 19.61 -19.95
CA ALA A 224 11.42 19.99 -19.56
C ALA A 224 11.61 19.89 -18.04
N ALA A 225 12.82 19.53 -17.60
CA ALA A 225 13.17 19.58 -16.18
C ALA A 225 12.93 21.00 -15.62
N GLY A 226 12.36 21.07 -14.43
CA GLY A 226 11.92 22.31 -13.78
C GLY A 226 10.47 22.72 -14.11
N THR A 227 9.76 22.02 -14.99
CA THR A 227 8.33 22.31 -15.25
C THR A 227 7.50 21.99 -14.02
N ASN A 228 6.65 22.94 -13.60
CA ASN A 228 5.70 22.74 -12.50
C ASN A 228 4.42 22.12 -13.04
N LEU A 229 4.03 20.99 -12.45
CA LEU A 229 2.81 20.27 -12.76
C LEU A 229 2.04 20.02 -11.47
N VAL A 230 0.77 19.68 -11.61
CA VAL A 230 -0.07 19.22 -10.51
C VAL A 230 -0.57 17.82 -10.82
N GLN A 231 -0.43 16.88 -9.89
CA GLN A 231 -0.98 15.54 -10.00
C GLN A 231 -2.32 15.48 -9.26
N LEU A 232 -3.37 15.13 -9.99
CA LEU A 232 -4.75 15.04 -9.50
C LEU A 232 -5.16 13.61 -9.16
N GLY A 233 -4.45 12.60 -9.70
CA GLY A 233 -4.75 11.21 -9.40
C GLY A 233 -3.94 10.21 -10.23
N ALA A 234 -4.15 8.92 -9.93
CA ALA A 234 -3.63 7.79 -10.69
C ALA A 234 -4.73 6.75 -10.87
N PHE A 235 -5.00 6.36 -12.12
CA PHE A 235 -6.14 5.54 -12.50
C PHE A 235 -5.70 4.30 -13.28
N PRO A 236 -6.46 3.19 -13.23
CA PRO A 236 -6.11 1.96 -13.95
C PRO A 236 -6.44 2.01 -15.45
N SER A 237 -7.17 3.03 -15.92
CA SER A 237 -7.49 3.22 -17.34
C SER A 237 -7.46 4.71 -17.73
N PRO A 238 -7.17 5.05 -18.99
CA PRO A 238 -7.12 6.43 -19.45
C PRO A 238 -8.52 7.07 -19.52
N GLU A 239 -9.57 6.29 -19.78
CA GLU A 239 -10.96 6.77 -19.83
C GLU A 239 -11.45 7.21 -18.45
N LEU A 240 -11.06 6.48 -17.39
CA LEU A 240 -11.35 6.89 -16.02
C LEU A 240 -10.62 8.19 -15.67
N ALA A 241 -9.35 8.34 -16.08
CA ALA A 241 -8.61 9.58 -15.88
C ALA A 241 -9.28 10.78 -16.60
N ALA A 242 -9.74 10.59 -17.83
CA ALA A 242 -10.44 11.63 -18.58
C ALA A 242 -11.81 11.99 -17.98
N THR A 243 -12.55 10.99 -17.48
CA THR A 243 -13.82 11.21 -16.77
C THR A 243 -13.59 12.01 -15.50
N GLN A 244 -12.55 11.67 -14.73
CA GLN A 244 -12.21 12.38 -13.50
C GLN A 244 -11.77 13.82 -13.79
N TRP A 245 -11.03 14.06 -14.88
CA TRP A 245 -10.76 15.43 -15.32
C TRP A 245 -12.04 16.22 -15.57
N ALA A 246 -12.98 15.67 -16.36
CA ALA A 246 -14.24 16.37 -16.66
C ALA A 246 -15.08 16.68 -15.41
N LEU A 247 -15.03 15.80 -14.40
CA LEU A 247 -15.68 16.04 -13.11
C LEU A 247 -15.01 17.18 -12.32
N ILE A 248 -13.68 17.23 -12.31
CA ILE A 248 -12.93 18.30 -11.66
C ILE A 248 -13.16 19.62 -12.41
N GLU A 249 -13.15 19.60 -13.74
CA GLU A 249 -13.42 20.76 -14.59
C GLU A 249 -14.83 21.31 -14.38
N GLY A 250 -15.85 20.46 -14.34
CA GLY A 250 -17.22 20.90 -14.06
C GLY A 250 -17.42 21.45 -12.64
N ARG A 251 -16.64 20.99 -11.65
CA ARG A 251 -16.73 21.46 -10.26
C ARG A 251 -15.90 22.71 -10.00
N PHE A 252 -14.74 22.82 -10.66
CA PHE A 252 -13.71 23.82 -10.41
C PHE A 252 -13.37 24.63 -11.67
N ASP A 253 -14.37 24.90 -12.51
CA ASP A 253 -14.23 25.56 -13.83
C ASP A 253 -13.32 26.80 -13.78
N THR A 254 -13.63 27.74 -12.89
CA THR A 254 -12.83 28.98 -12.73
C THR A 254 -11.37 28.77 -12.33
N LEU A 255 -11.05 27.66 -11.68
CA LEU A 255 -9.70 27.38 -11.17
C LEU A 255 -8.90 26.54 -12.18
N ILE A 256 -9.57 25.67 -12.92
CA ILE A 256 -8.96 24.85 -13.96
C ILE A 256 -8.85 25.58 -15.30
N ASP A 257 -9.56 26.70 -15.48
CA ASP A 257 -9.54 27.49 -16.70
C ASP A 257 -8.10 27.82 -17.13
N GLY A 258 -7.83 27.63 -18.43
CA GLY A 258 -6.50 27.78 -19.01
C GLY A 258 -5.44 26.76 -18.54
N LYS A 259 -5.83 25.64 -17.93
CA LYS A 259 -4.93 24.52 -17.60
C LYS A 259 -5.14 23.35 -18.56
N ASP A 260 -4.04 22.75 -18.99
CA ASP A 260 -4.10 21.63 -19.92
C ASP A 260 -4.13 20.29 -19.18
N ARG A 261 -5.03 19.40 -19.60
CA ARG A 261 -5.09 18.01 -19.15
C ARG A 261 -3.92 17.21 -19.71
N VAL A 262 -3.22 16.51 -18.83
CA VAL A 262 -2.09 15.63 -19.18
C VAL A 262 -2.33 14.26 -18.57
N ILE A 263 -2.42 13.22 -19.41
CA ILE A 263 -2.53 11.82 -18.94
C ILE A 263 -1.24 11.11 -19.32
N GLN A 264 -0.47 10.68 -18.33
CA GLN A 264 0.81 9.99 -18.57
C GLN A 264 0.75 8.55 -18.10
N VAL A 265 1.29 7.65 -18.92
CA VAL A 265 1.46 6.23 -18.55
C VAL A 265 2.62 6.10 -17.58
N SER A 266 2.45 5.28 -16.55
CA SER A 266 3.50 4.84 -15.65
C SER A 266 3.34 3.35 -15.41
N ASP A 267 4.27 2.57 -15.92
CA ASP A 267 4.36 1.15 -15.61
C ASP A 267 5.08 0.97 -14.27
N GLN A 268 4.41 0.31 -13.33
CA GLN A 268 4.99 -0.10 -12.05
C GLN A 268 4.89 -1.62 -11.92
N SER A 269 5.61 -2.20 -10.96
CA SER A 269 5.58 -3.66 -10.72
C SER A 269 4.19 -4.22 -10.43
N SER A 270 3.23 -3.38 -10.03
CA SER A 270 1.84 -3.72 -9.75
C SER A 270 0.88 -3.54 -10.93
N GLY A 271 1.35 -3.08 -12.09
CA GLY A 271 0.55 -2.87 -13.31
C GLY A 271 0.80 -1.52 -13.98
N THR A 272 0.12 -1.29 -15.11
CA THR A 272 0.11 -0.02 -15.84
C THR A 272 -0.87 0.95 -15.20
N TRP A 273 -0.42 2.16 -14.89
CA TRP A 273 -1.22 3.23 -14.29
C TRP A 273 -1.19 4.49 -15.14
N TYR A 274 -2.31 5.20 -15.17
CA TYR A 274 -2.50 6.45 -15.89
C TYR A 274 -2.56 7.59 -14.89
N ARG A 275 -1.50 8.39 -14.82
CA ARG A 275 -1.43 9.55 -13.93
C ARG A 275 -2.09 10.75 -14.58
N LEU A 276 -3.10 11.29 -13.93
CA LEU A 276 -3.77 12.52 -14.33
C LEU A 276 -3.01 13.71 -13.75
N ARG A 277 -2.55 14.59 -14.63
CA ARG A 277 -1.84 15.82 -14.28
C ARG A 277 -2.46 17.03 -14.99
N ALA A 278 -2.31 18.19 -14.37
CA ALA A 278 -2.58 19.49 -14.97
C ALA A 278 -1.24 20.18 -15.27
N SER A 279 -1.16 20.87 -16.41
CA SER A 279 -0.03 21.72 -16.79
C SER A 279 -0.48 23.16 -17.07
N GLY A 280 0.47 24.09 -17.22
CA GLY A 280 0.18 25.52 -17.38
C GLY A 280 0.37 26.37 -16.13
N PHE A 281 1.24 25.94 -15.19
CA PHE A 281 1.63 26.72 -14.01
C PHE A 281 2.93 27.49 -14.27
N ALA A 282 2.95 28.79 -13.95
CA ALA A 282 4.12 29.63 -14.13
C ALA A 282 5.23 29.29 -13.12
N ASP A 283 4.85 29.01 -11.87
CA ASP A 283 5.81 28.71 -10.80
C ASP A 283 5.27 27.68 -9.79
N ARG A 284 6.16 27.25 -8.88
CA ARG A 284 5.83 26.30 -7.81
C ARG A 284 4.81 26.86 -6.81
N ALA A 285 4.79 28.17 -6.59
CA ALA A 285 3.86 28.78 -5.65
C ALA A 285 2.43 28.77 -6.21
N GLU A 286 2.26 28.98 -7.52
CA GLU A 286 0.98 28.87 -8.22
C GLU A 286 0.43 27.44 -8.14
N ALA A 287 1.24 26.43 -8.47
CA ALA A 287 0.84 25.01 -8.36
C ALA A 287 0.41 24.63 -6.94
N ARG A 288 1.10 25.16 -5.91
CA ARG A 288 0.74 24.94 -4.49
C ARG A 288 -0.55 25.65 -4.09
N ARG A 289 -0.77 26.89 -4.56
CA ARG A 289 -2.03 27.62 -4.30
C ARG A 289 -3.22 26.91 -4.97
N PHE A 290 -3.02 26.41 -6.18
CA PHE A 290 -4.02 25.60 -6.87
C PHE A 290 -4.38 24.35 -6.05
N CYS A 291 -3.38 23.58 -5.59
CA CYS A 291 -3.67 22.42 -4.75
C CYS A 291 -4.35 22.77 -3.41
N ALA A 292 -3.93 23.84 -2.75
CA ALA A 292 -4.57 24.27 -1.51
C ALA A 292 -6.06 24.61 -1.71
N ALA A 293 -6.44 25.17 -2.87
CA ALA A 293 -7.83 25.45 -3.19
C ALA A 293 -8.64 24.16 -3.48
N LEU A 294 -8.05 23.18 -4.18
CA LEU A 294 -8.71 21.88 -4.41
C LEU A 294 -8.92 21.10 -3.12
N GLU A 295 -7.88 21.03 -2.28
CA GLU A 295 -7.91 20.33 -1.00
C GLU A 295 -8.93 20.95 -0.02
N ALA A 296 -9.08 22.27 -0.04
CA ALA A 296 -10.08 22.97 0.77
C ALA A 296 -11.53 22.54 0.44
N GLU A 297 -11.77 22.09 -0.78
CA GLU A 297 -13.05 21.53 -1.22
C GLU A 297 -13.05 19.99 -1.24
N GLY A 298 -12.04 19.35 -0.65
CA GLY A 298 -11.94 17.89 -0.51
C GLY A 298 -11.59 17.15 -1.80
N ALA A 299 -10.89 17.78 -2.74
CA ALA A 299 -10.25 17.08 -3.87
C ALA A 299 -8.77 16.82 -3.59
N ASP A 300 -8.29 15.64 -3.99
CA ASP A 300 -6.88 15.27 -3.86
C ASP A 300 -6.01 16.02 -4.88
N CYS A 301 -4.89 16.60 -4.43
CA CYS A 301 -3.99 17.35 -5.28
C CYS A 301 -2.55 17.28 -4.76
N ILE A 302 -1.58 17.11 -5.65
CA ILE A 302 -0.15 17.11 -5.28
C ILE A 302 0.63 17.96 -6.28
N ALA A 303 1.27 19.03 -5.81
CA ALA A 303 2.17 19.83 -6.63
C ALA A 303 3.50 19.09 -6.86
N VAL A 304 3.89 18.89 -8.12
CA VAL A 304 5.09 18.17 -8.52
C VAL A 304 5.96 19.01 -9.45
N VAL A 305 7.27 18.78 -9.41
CA VAL A 305 8.21 19.38 -10.35
C VAL A 305 8.88 18.26 -11.12
N VAL A 306 8.98 18.43 -12.43
CA VAL A 306 9.71 17.49 -13.30
C VAL A 306 11.19 17.65 -13.00
N ASN A 307 11.88 16.56 -12.68
CA ASN A 307 13.31 16.54 -12.41
C ASN A 307 14.13 16.29 -13.67
#